data_AF-A0A2T1CZJ7-F1
#
_entry.id   AF-A0A2T1CZJ7-F1
#
_cell.length_a   1.000
_cell.length_b   1.000
_cell.length_c   1.000
_cell.angle_alpha   90.00
_cell.angle_beta   90.00
_cell.angle_gamma   90.00
#
_symmetry.space_group_name_H-M   'P 1'
#
loop_
_entity.id
_entity.type
_entity.pdbx_description
1 polymer ?
#
loop_
_entity_poly.entity_id
_entity_poly.type
_entity_poly.pdbx_seq_one_letter_code
_entity_poly.pdbx_strand_id
1 'polypeptide(L)'
;MSRQNKRNKRIIRGDNENNLLTGTEEKEKIFGLGGDDTIIGGRGDDYKFGGRGNDRFIWNNGDGSDVVNGGVGNDVVEVNGSNRDDQFVLKQKKRQAIFERTNFGKFTIKAKNVGEFEINGGEGNDSLEIGNLSRTKINQVTFNGGEGNDILNAQKTSVNILALGENGDDTLAGGAGDDTIIGGRGSDVMIGNDGNDRLIWNNGDGSDQIDGGNGFDTVEVNDAATAGDQFALNQNGNRAIFDRLNLVPFTLDTQNAEVFEINATGGDDSLVINDLSSTPVQLIQFSGGEGNDTVDGSNTAVNIFADGGAGDDLLTGSSGNDTLVGGAGVNTLRGGLGNDRFVYGGSAINNPPDELLDYEIGIDQFGLVGSELGISDIRLQNGISSEIAADGNVIVLQNPFANAGAAADAIAANDAITSNAGAFIYHNFNLGISRLVRSEDLANRGAITVLANIRNQAGDEGIANLPTFSANDFVVV
;
A
#
# COMPACT_ATOMS: atom_id res chain seq x y z
N MET A 1 23.46 63.59 23.66
CA MET A 1 22.38 62.68 24.13
C MET A 1 21.29 62.76 23.07
N SER A 2 20.83 61.70 22.41
CA SER A 2 20.30 60.47 22.99
C SER A 2 20.65 59.24 22.12
N ARG A 3 21.31 58.28 22.76
CA ARG A 3 21.42 56.88 22.34
C ARG A 3 20.13 56.19 22.81
N GLN A 4 19.06 56.15 22.02
CA GLN A 4 17.88 55.38 22.43
C GLN A 4 16.92 54.85 21.33
N ASN A 5 17.37 54.65 20.09
CA ASN A 5 16.53 54.00 19.06
C ASN A 5 17.20 52.81 18.35
N LYS A 6 18.04 52.05 19.08
CA LYS A 6 18.45 50.69 18.68
C LYS A 6 17.59 49.71 19.48
N ARG A 7 16.80 48.85 18.80
CA ARG A 7 16.10 47.63 19.28
C ARG A 7 14.56 47.67 19.44
N ASN A 8 13.80 48.11 18.44
CA ASN A 8 12.48 47.47 18.24
C ASN A 8 12.67 46.35 17.23
N LYS A 9 12.81 45.11 17.71
CA LYS A 9 12.58 43.92 16.88
C LYS A 9 11.13 44.03 16.41
N ARG A 10 10.86 44.02 15.10
CA ARG A 10 9.47 44.02 14.61
C ARG A 10 8.81 42.73 15.10
N ILE A 11 7.65 42.88 15.72
CA ILE A 11 6.87 41.75 16.23
C ILE A 11 5.60 41.66 15.39
N ILE A 12 5.37 40.51 14.80
CA ILE A 12 4.13 40.14 14.12
C ILE A 12 3.41 39.13 15.02
N ARG A 13 2.10 39.29 15.20
CA ARG A 13 1.28 38.40 16.03
C ARG A 13 -0.01 38.07 15.30
N GLY A 14 -0.35 36.79 15.31
CA GLY A 14 -1.67 36.26 15.05
C GLY A 14 -2.60 36.38 16.26
N ASP A 15 -3.64 35.54 16.26
CA ASP A 15 -4.66 35.40 17.28
C ASP A 15 -4.92 33.91 17.60
N ASN A 16 -6.16 33.52 17.96
CA ASN A 16 -6.45 32.10 18.28
C ASN A 16 -7.12 31.36 17.12
N GLU A 17 -7.17 31.98 15.94
CA GLU A 17 -7.70 31.41 14.70
C GLU A 17 -6.55 31.11 13.74
N ASN A 18 -6.80 30.32 12.70
CA ASN A 18 -5.81 30.03 11.67
C ASN A 18 -5.38 31.31 10.95
N ASN A 19 -4.09 31.66 10.99
CA ASN A 19 -3.57 32.87 10.40
C ASN A 19 -2.54 32.59 9.28
N LEU A 20 -2.50 33.48 8.29
CA LEU A 20 -1.37 33.61 7.36
C LEU A 20 -0.53 34.82 7.79
N LEU A 21 0.68 34.56 8.30
CA LEU A 21 1.59 35.58 8.80
C LEU A 21 2.82 35.69 7.91
N THR A 22 3.04 36.87 7.31
CA THR A 22 4.18 37.14 6.45
C THR A 22 5.05 38.26 7.03
N GLY A 23 6.33 37.97 7.23
CA GLY A 23 7.35 38.94 7.64
C GLY A 23 7.88 39.78 6.48
N THR A 24 9.03 40.42 6.69
CA THR A 24 9.61 41.37 5.73
C THR A 24 11.00 40.94 5.28
N GLU A 25 11.89 41.90 5.01
CA GLU A 25 13.32 41.61 4.78
C GLU A 25 14.18 41.88 6.03
N GLU A 26 13.53 42.26 7.13
CA GLU A 26 14.17 42.58 8.40
C GLU A 26 14.13 41.38 9.34
N LYS A 27 14.84 41.49 10.47
CA LYS A 27 14.81 40.48 11.53
C LYS A 27 13.58 40.66 12.41
N GLU A 28 12.66 39.71 12.34
CA GLU A 28 11.38 39.70 13.00
C GLU A 28 11.27 38.69 14.16
N LYS A 29 10.21 38.87 14.95
CA LYS A 29 9.62 37.81 15.76
C LYS A 29 8.17 37.63 15.36
N ILE A 30 7.80 36.44 14.94
CA ILE A 30 6.46 36.12 14.47
C ILE A 30 5.83 35.08 15.40
N PHE A 31 4.62 35.35 15.88
CA PHE A 31 3.88 34.48 16.79
C PHE A 31 2.51 34.15 16.18
N GLY A 32 2.23 32.88 15.92
CA GLY A 32 0.91 32.38 15.53
C GLY A 32 -0.10 32.49 16.66
N LEU A 33 0.25 31.91 17.81
CA LEU A 33 -0.49 31.77 19.06
C LEU A 33 -1.40 30.53 19.10
N GLY A 34 -2.59 30.57 18.53
CA GLY A 34 -3.52 29.45 18.52
C GLY A 34 -4.19 29.30 17.17
N GLY A 35 -4.57 28.07 16.81
CA GLY A 35 -5.06 27.77 15.47
C GLY A 35 -3.94 27.14 14.63
N ASP A 36 -4.28 26.69 13.43
CA ASP A 36 -3.31 26.12 12.50
C ASP A 36 -2.75 27.25 11.63
N ASP A 37 -1.58 27.78 12.00
CA ASP A 37 -1.00 28.97 11.40
C ASP A 37 -0.02 28.66 10.26
N THR A 38 -0.02 29.46 9.20
CA THR A 38 1.04 29.48 8.18
C THR A 38 1.93 30.69 8.36
N ILE A 39 3.22 30.47 8.58
CA ILE A 39 4.19 31.52 8.94
C ILE A 39 5.34 31.56 7.93
N ILE A 40 5.44 32.68 7.20
CA ILE A 40 6.50 33.00 6.24
C ILE A 40 7.35 34.13 6.85
N GLY A 41 8.63 33.86 7.11
CA GLY A 41 9.55 34.87 7.68
C GLY A 41 9.86 35.99 6.68
N GLY A 42 10.08 35.60 5.42
CA GLY A 42 10.70 36.47 4.44
C GLY A 42 12.21 36.51 4.65
N ARG A 43 12.87 37.55 4.15
CA ARG A 43 14.33 37.68 4.34
C ARG A 43 14.66 38.13 5.75
N GLY A 44 15.82 37.75 6.25
CA GLY A 44 16.29 38.09 7.58
C GLY A 44 16.39 36.86 8.49
N ASP A 45 17.08 37.01 9.62
CA ASP A 45 17.24 35.89 10.56
C ASP A 45 16.09 35.90 11.58
N ASP A 46 15.00 35.20 11.33
CA ASP A 46 13.76 35.36 12.09
C ASP A 46 13.62 34.42 13.28
N TYR A 47 12.67 34.76 14.16
CA TYR A 47 12.15 33.85 15.17
C TYR A 47 10.67 33.61 14.93
N LYS A 48 10.32 32.39 14.52
CA LYS A 48 8.95 31.97 14.22
C LYS A 48 8.45 31.03 15.34
N PHE A 49 7.29 31.35 15.91
CA PHE A 49 6.65 30.58 16.97
C PHE A 49 5.22 30.26 16.54
N GLY A 50 4.87 28.99 16.46
CA GLY A 50 3.54 28.53 16.06
C GLY A 50 2.58 28.72 17.22
N GLY A 51 2.61 27.81 18.19
CA GLY A 51 1.86 27.95 19.43
C GLY A 51 1.08 26.69 19.72
N ARG A 52 -0.25 26.76 19.64
CA ARG A 52 -1.14 25.60 19.69
C ARG A 52 -1.80 25.44 18.33
N GLY A 53 -1.89 24.21 17.85
CA GLY A 53 -2.41 23.91 16.53
C GLY A 53 -1.32 23.25 15.71
N ASN A 54 -1.66 22.82 14.50
CA ASN A 54 -0.71 22.24 13.56
C ASN A 54 -0.19 23.37 12.67
N ASP A 55 0.96 23.92 13.03
CA ASP A 55 1.50 25.12 12.37
C ASP A 55 2.45 24.75 11.22
N ARG A 56 2.41 25.53 10.13
CA ARG A 56 3.31 25.41 8.98
C ARG A 56 4.27 26.59 8.88
N PHE A 57 5.57 26.31 8.83
CA PHE A 57 6.62 27.31 8.65
C PHE A 57 7.22 27.17 7.27
N ILE A 58 6.98 28.15 6.40
CA ILE A 58 7.57 28.15 5.06
C ILE A 58 8.90 28.91 5.11
N TRP A 59 9.90 28.33 4.48
CA TRP A 59 11.20 28.92 4.26
C TRP A 59 11.51 28.87 2.76
N ASN A 60 11.75 30.03 2.15
CA ASN A 60 12.09 30.16 0.75
C ASN A 60 13.56 30.47 0.55
N ASN A 61 14.11 30.11 -0.62
CA ASN A 61 15.49 30.43 -0.96
C ASN A 61 15.80 31.94 -0.80
N GLY A 62 16.71 32.23 0.13
CA GLY A 62 17.15 33.59 0.45
C GLY A 62 16.50 34.19 1.70
N ASP A 63 15.60 33.46 2.37
CA ASP A 63 14.95 33.92 3.61
C ASP A 63 15.98 34.14 4.74
N GLY A 64 17.06 33.38 4.81
CA GLY A 64 18.12 33.58 5.81
C GLY A 64 18.08 32.54 6.93
N SER A 65 18.72 32.82 8.07
CA SER A 65 18.87 31.82 9.13
C SER A 65 17.86 31.99 10.27
N ASP A 66 16.92 31.05 10.33
CA ASP A 66 15.77 31.14 11.21
C ASP A 66 15.85 30.27 12.46
N VAL A 67 15.07 30.65 13.46
CA VAL A 67 14.74 29.82 14.62
C VAL A 67 13.25 29.56 14.64
N VAL A 68 12.88 28.29 14.62
CA VAL A 68 11.49 27.83 14.61
C VAL A 68 11.19 27.08 15.91
N ASN A 69 10.01 27.35 16.48
CA ASN A 69 9.42 26.54 17.53
C ASN A 69 7.95 26.33 17.18
N GLY A 70 7.58 25.12 16.77
CA GLY A 70 6.20 24.77 16.41
C GLY A 70 5.29 24.92 17.62
N GLY A 71 5.42 23.99 18.56
CA GLY A 71 4.82 24.14 19.88
C GLY A 71 4.03 22.91 20.26
N VAL A 72 2.72 23.05 20.37
CA VAL A 72 1.77 21.98 20.64
C VAL A 72 0.98 21.71 19.37
N GLY A 73 1.18 20.53 18.81
CA GLY A 73 0.55 20.08 17.57
C GLY A 73 1.57 19.28 16.77
N ASN A 74 1.16 18.87 15.58
CA ASN A 74 2.05 18.34 14.56
C ASN A 74 2.43 19.49 13.62
N ASP A 75 3.58 20.10 13.90
CA ASP A 75 4.04 21.28 13.18
C ASP A 75 5.01 20.89 12.06
N VAL A 76 4.95 21.62 10.94
CA VAL A 76 5.70 21.34 9.71
C VAL A 76 6.67 22.48 9.39
N VAL A 77 7.90 22.15 9.02
CA VAL A 77 8.82 23.10 8.37
C VAL A 77 8.94 22.72 6.90
N GLU A 78 8.47 23.60 6.03
CA GLU A 78 8.64 23.52 4.58
C GLU A 78 9.87 24.33 4.17
N VAL A 79 10.77 23.72 3.40
CA VAL A 79 11.97 24.34 2.86
C VAL A 79 11.93 24.25 1.33
N ASN A 80 11.85 25.41 0.69
CA ASN A 80 11.94 25.53 -0.76
C ASN A 80 13.38 25.88 -1.16
N GLY A 81 14.02 24.94 -1.84
CA GLY A 81 15.34 25.05 -2.44
C GLY A 81 15.39 26.04 -3.59
N SER A 82 16.46 25.97 -4.36
CA SER A 82 16.75 26.90 -5.44
C SER A 82 16.58 26.22 -6.80
N ASN A 83 17.19 26.82 -7.82
CA ASN A 83 17.23 26.26 -9.17
C ASN A 83 18.66 25.85 -9.55
N ARG A 84 19.43 25.43 -8.54
CA ARG A 84 20.84 25.04 -8.64
C ARG A 84 21.04 23.94 -7.63
N ASP A 85 22.00 23.06 -7.93
CA ASP A 85 22.50 21.97 -7.08
C ASP A 85 22.65 22.41 -5.61
N ASP A 86 21.66 22.18 -4.77
CA ASP A 86 21.61 22.48 -3.35
C ASP A 86 22.20 21.31 -2.54
N GLN A 87 22.96 21.64 -1.50
CA GLN A 87 23.54 20.63 -0.61
C GLN A 87 23.02 20.84 0.81
N PHE A 88 22.00 20.06 1.16
CA PHE A 88 21.30 20.12 2.43
C PHE A 88 21.79 19.08 3.44
N VAL A 89 21.75 19.47 4.71
CA VAL A 89 22.01 18.58 5.84
C VAL A 89 20.96 18.81 6.91
N LEU A 90 20.25 17.76 7.30
CA LEU A 90 19.34 17.74 8.45
C LEU A 90 19.96 16.91 9.57
N LYS A 91 20.21 17.53 10.73
CA LYS A 91 20.85 16.84 11.85
C LYS A 91 20.31 17.28 13.19
N GLN A 92 20.46 16.42 14.19
CA GLN A 92 20.12 16.77 15.55
C GLN A 92 21.24 17.55 16.25
N LYS A 93 20.82 18.54 17.05
CA LYS A 93 21.63 19.13 18.12
C LYS A 93 20.83 19.23 19.42
N LYS A 94 21.18 18.40 20.41
CA LYS A 94 20.40 18.23 21.65
C LYS A 94 18.98 17.75 21.33
N ARG A 95 17.96 18.58 21.54
CA ARG A 95 16.54 18.29 21.28
C ARG A 95 15.97 19.18 20.16
N GLN A 96 16.83 19.63 19.26
CA GLN A 96 16.49 20.48 18.13
C GLN A 96 16.99 19.83 16.86
N ALA A 97 16.21 19.98 15.80
CA ALA A 97 16.66 19.72 14.45
C ALA A 97 17.36 20.97 13.90
N ILE A 98 18.44 20.73 13.16
CA ILE A 98 19.28 21.76 12.54
C ILE A 98 19.31 21.40 11.05
N PHE A 99 18.63 22.21 10.25
CA PHE A 99 18.66 22.11 8.79
C PHE A 99 19.62 23.16 8.24
N GLU A 100 20.50 22.79 7.33
CA GLU A 100 21.54 23.65 6.77
C GLU A 100 21.66 23.45 5.26
N ARG A 101 21.80 24.54 4.50
CA ARG A 101 22.45 24.49 3.18
C ARG A 101 23.94 24.76 3.32
N THR A 102 24.76 23.91 2.72
CA THR A 102 26.20 23.83 3.02
C THR A 102 27.12 24.34 1.90
N ASN A 103 26.64 24.45 0.66
CA ASN A 103 27.44 24.80 -0.50
C ASN A 103 27.47 26.31 -0.80
N PHE A 104 26.37 26.89 -1.29
CA PHE A 104 26.22 28.33 -1.55
C PHE A 104 25.09 28.92 -0.72
N GLY A 105 24.99 30.26 -0.67
CA GLY A 105 23.88 30.95 0.02
C GLY A 105 23.54 30.38 1.39
N LYS A 106 24.57 30.03 2.19
CA LYS A 106 24.42 29.15 3.35
C LYS A 106 23.46 29.74 4.37
N PHE A 107 22.59 28.91 4.90
CA PHE A 107 21.65 29.28 5.96
C PHE A 107 21.48 28.13 6.94
N THR A 108 20.84 28.42 8.07
CA THR A 108 20.52 27.42 9.09
C THR A 108 19.14 27.67 9.66
N ILE A 109 18.30 26.65 9.65
CA ILE A 109 17.04 26.63 10.39
C ILE A 109 17.25 25.80 11.66
N LYS A 110 16.94 26.39 12.82
CA LYS A 110 16.97 25.70 14.11
C LYS A 110 15.55 25.44 14.56
N ALA A 111 15.06 24.23 14.32
CA ALA A 111 13.70 23.84 14.63
C ALA A 111 13.61 23.08 15.96
N LYS A 112 12.58 23.40 16.75
CA LYS A 112 12.22 22.69 17.98
C LYS A 112 10.73 22.44 17.98
N ASN A 113 10.30 21.31 18.53
CA ASN A 113 8.89 20.93 18.60
C ASN A 113 8.23 21.00 17.21
N VAL A 114 8.87 20.37 16.24
CA VAL A 114 8.39 20.21 14.87
C VAL A 114 8.31 18.71 14.64
N GLY A 115 7.20 18.25 14.07
CA GLY A 115 6.97 16.85 13.72
C GLY A 115 7.52 16.53 12.34
N GLU A 116 7.43 17.46 11.40
CA GLU A 116 7.72 17.16 10.00
C GLU A 116 8.66 18.19 9.36
N PHE A 117 9.52 17.70 8.48
CA PHE A 117 10.26 18.52 7.53
C PHE A 117 9.82 18.13 6.12
N GLU A 118 9.41 19.10 5.33
CA GLU A 118 9.17 18.96 3.89
C GLU A 118 10.26 19.76 3.17
N ILE A 119 11.06 19.10 2.34
CA ILE A 119 12.24 19.68 1.71
C ILE A 119 12.10 19.49 0.20
N ASN A 120 12.02 20.61 -0.52
CA ASN A 120 11.93 20.65 -1.97
C ASN A 120 13.29 21.10 -2.52
N GLY A 121 13.95 20.24 -3.32
CA GLY A 121 15.22 20.53 -4.00
C GLY A 121 15.05 21.62 -5.05
N GLY A 122 14.20 21.35 -6.04
CA GLY A 122 13.81 22.31 -7.07
C GLY A 122 14.37 21.93 -8.43
N GLU A 123 15.22 22.78 -9.01
CA GLU A 123 15.99 22.41 -10.21
C GLU A 123 17.46 22.19 -9.85
N GLY A 124 18.13 21.32 -10.59
CA GLY A 124 19.54 21.01 -10.41
C GLY A 124 19.74 19.70 -9.67
N ASN A 125 20.98 19.28 -9.51
CA ASN A 125 21.30 18.03 -8.84
C ASN A 125 21.46 18.28 -7.34
N ASP A 126 20.40 18.05 -6.59
CA ASP A 126 20.27 18.34 -5.19
C ASP A 126 20.71 17.16 -4.31
N SER A 127 21.05 17.45 -3.06
CA SER A 127 21.44 16.41 -2.12
C SER A 127 20.97 16.72 -0.70
N LEU A 128 20.53 15.69 0.00
CA LEU A 128 20.11 15.75 1.40
C LEU A 128 20.76 14.64 2.22
N GLU A 129 21.62 15.02 3.18
CA GLU A 129 22.09 14.11 4.23
C GLU A 129 21.25 14.27 5.51
N ILE A 130 20.62 13.18 5.96
CA ILE A 130 19.87 13.14 7.22
C ILE A 130 20.65 12.35 8.27
N GLY A 131 21.04 13.04 9.34
CA GLY A 131 21.64 12.43 10.53
C GLY A 131 20.59 11.90 11.52
N ASN A 132 21.04 11.29 12.61
CA ASN A 132 20.16 10.81 13.68
C ASN A 132 19.25 11.92 14.25
N LEU A 133 17.93 11.69 14.27
CA LEU A 133 16.89 12.61 14.79
C LEU A 133 16.17 12.13 16.07
N SER A 134 16.61 11.03 16.69
CA SER A 134 15.95 10.31 17.82
C SER A 134 15.59 11.12 19.09
N ARG A 135 16.17 12.31 19.29
CA ARG A 135 15.89 13.22 20.43
C ARG A 135 15.15 14.47 20.02
N THR A 136 14.81 14.60 18.74
CA THR A 136 13.89 15.62 18.23
C THR A 136 12.44 15.15 18.43
N LYS A 137 11.47 15.89 17.90
CA LYS A 137 10.08 15.45 17.80
C LYS A 137 9.72 14.98 16.39
N ILE A 138 10.70 14.94 15.49
CA ILE A 138 10.45 14.64 14.09
C ILE A 138 10.04 13.17 13.97
N ASN A 139 8.90 12.94 13.33
CA ASN A 139 8.35 11.62 13.03
C ASN A 139 8.31 11.33 11.52
N GLN A 140 8.39 12.36 10.66
CA GLN A 140 8.53 12.18 9.21
C GLN A 140 9.44 13.24 8.59
N VAL A 141 10.18 12.86 7.55
CA VAL A 141 10.84 13.80 6.62
C VAL A 141 10.42 13.47 5.20
N THR A 142 9.89 14.47 4.50
CA THR A 142 9.62 14.40 3.07
C THR A 142 10.72 15.10 2.30
N PHE A 143 11.27 14.43 1.29
CA PHE A 143 12.21 14.99 0.32
C PHE A 143 11.62 14.87 -1.08
N ASN A 144 11.49 16.00 -1.77
CA ASN A 144 11.21 16.06 -3.20
C ASN A 144 12.47 16.58 -3.89
N GLY A 145 13.10 15.75 -4.71
CA GLY A 145 14.30 16.08 -5.48
C GLY A 145 14.00 17.15 -6.52
N GLY A 146 13.14 16.81 -7.47
CA GLY A 146 12.62 17.74 -8.48
C GLY A 146 13.23 17.45 -9.85
N GLU A 147 13.81 18.46 -10.49
CA GLU A 147 14.48 18.27 -11.78
C GLU A 147 15.98 18.08 -11.57
N GLY A 148 16.53 16.96 -11.97
CA GLY A 148 17.96 16.69 -11.88
C GLY A 148 18.24 15.32 -11.28
N ASN A 149 19.52 14.96 -11.19
CA ASN A 149 19.91 13.71 -10.58
C ASN A 149 20.21 13.95 -9.10
N ASP A 150 19.27 13.58 -8.25
CA ASP A 150 19.23 13.91 -6.84
C ASP A 150 19.70 12.79 -5.93
N ILE A 151 20.18 13.16 -4.74
CA ILE A 151 20.73 12.21 -3.78
C ILE A 151 20.11 12.42 -2.39
N LEU A 152 19.39 11.41 -1.91
CA LEU A 152 18.97 11.31 -0.52
C LEU A 152 19.79 10.26 0.22
N ASN A 153 20.34 10.63 1.39
CA ASN A 153 20.94 9.69 2.32
C ASN A 153 20.37 9.86 3.72
N ALA A 154 19.45 8.96 4.11
CA ALA A 154 18.79 8.96 5.40
C ALA A 154 19.20 7.79 6.32
N GLN A 155 20.23 7.03 5.97
CA GLN A 155 20.68 5.79 6.65
C GLN A 155 20.98 5.93 8.15
N LYS A 156 21.12 7.16 8.68
CA LYS A 156 21.45 7.44 10.09
C LYS A 156 20.23 7.78 10.94
N THR A 157 19.04 7.87 10.37
CA THR A 157 17.80 8.17 11.09
C THR A 157 16.89 6.95 11.16
N SER A 158 16.01 6.90 12.15
CA SER A 158 14.95 5.90 12.32
C SER A 158 13.58 6.56 12.20
N VAL A 159 13.53 7.63 11.42
CA VAL A 159 12.36 8.47 11.19
C VAL A 159 11.87 8.11 9.81
N ASN A 160 10.57 7.97 9.63
CA ASN A 160 9.99 7.61 8.35
C ASN A 160 10.31 8.69 7.31
N ILE A 161 10.66 8.23 6.12
CA ILE A 161 11.04 9.04 4.98
C ILE A 161 9.98 8.88 3.89
N LEU A 162 9.53 10.00 3.34
CA LEU A 162 8.85 10.03 2.05
C LEU A 162 9.81 10.65 1.04
N ALA A 163 10.32 9.87 0.11
CA ALA A 163 11.25 10.34 -0.92
C ALA A 163 10.57 10.33 -2.30
N LEU A 164 10.67 11.45 -3.01
CA LEU A 164 10.22 11.63 -4.38
C LEU A 164 11.46 12.10 -5.16
N GLY A 165 11.98 11.27 -6.08
CA GLY A 165 13.08 11.67 -6.96
C GLY A 165 12.61 12.67 -8.03
N GLU A 166 11.48 12.36 -8.66
CA GLU A 166 10.81 13.13 -9.72
C GLU A 166 11.43 12.94 -11.11
N ASN A 167 12.24 13.86 -11.63
CA ASN A 167 12.83 13.73 -12.97
C ASN A 167 14.36 13.69 -12.88
N GLY A 168 14.98 12.62 -13.37
CA GLY A 168 16.43 12.45 -13.41
C GLY A 168 16.81 11.04 -12.95
N ASP A 169 18.10 10.72 -12.99
CA ASP A 169 18.58 9.45 -12.44
C ASP A 169 18.95 9.64 -10.97
N ASP A 170 18.06 9.26 -10.07
CA ASP A 170 18.11 9.57 -8.64
C ASP A 170 18.71 8.42 -7.81
N THR A 171 19.27 8.78 -6.66
CA THR A 171 19.72 7.82 -5.64
C THR A 171 19.08 8.14 -4.31
N LEU A 172 18.08 7.34 -3.93
CA LEU A 172 17.22 7.57 -2.79
C LEU A 172 17.42 6.46 -1.75
N ALA A 173 18.13 6.79 -0.67
CA ALA A 173 18.31 5.88 0.45
C ALA A 173 17.54 6.37 1.68
N GLY A 174 16.56 5.57 2.09
CA GLY A 174 15.81 5.66 3.34
C GLY A 174 16.68 5.50 4.59
N GLY A 175 16.02 5.31 5.72
CA GLY A 175 16.59 5.13 7.04
C GLY A 175 16.17 3.81 7.68
N ALA A 176 16.03 3.81 8.99
CA ALA A 176 15.57 2.66 9.77
C ALA A 176 14.08 2.74 10.15
N GLY A 177 13.31 3.60 9.46
CA GLY A 177 11.87 3.78 9.66
C GLY A 177 11.10 3.06 8.57
N ASP A 178 9.77 3.04 8.66
CA ASP A 178 8.95 2.50 7.57
C ASP A 178 8.82 3.59 6.49
N ASP A 179 9.60 3.45 5.42
CA ASP A 179 9.81 4.48 4.41
C ASP A 179 8.96 4.26 3.15
N THR A 180 8.71 5.33 2.41
CA THR A 180 8.09 5.30 1.09
C THR A 180 8.97 6.03 0.10
N ILE A 181 9.40 5.34 -0.96
CA ILE A 181 10.33 5.85 -1.94
C ILE A 181 9.71 5.73 -3.33
N ILE A 182 9.69 6.83 -4.07
CA ILE A 182 9.27 6.92 -5.46
C ILE A 182 10.45 7.50 -6.24
N GLY A 183 11.05 6.72 -7.15
CA GLY A 183 12.14 7.18 -8.01
C GLY A 183 11.64 8.26 -8.97
N GLY A 184 10.65 7.90 -9.79
CA GLY A 184 10.08 8.78 -10.80
C GLY A 184 10.71 8.52 -12.17
N ARG A 185 10.81 9.56 -13.00
CA ARG A 185 11.35 9.43 -14.34
C ARG A 185 12.86 9.39 -14.32
N GLY A 186 13.42 8.26 -14.74
CA GLY A 186 14.84 8.11 -14.96
C GLY A 186 15.23 6.68 -14.68
N SER A 187 16.53 6.41 -14.54
CA SER A 187 16.99 5.13 -14.00
C SER A 187 17.45 5.33 -12.57
N ASP A 188 16.61 4.94 -11.62
CA ASP A 188 16.77 5.29 -10.22
C ASP A 188 17.36 4.15 -9.40
N VAL A 189 17.92 4.51 -8.24
CA VAL A 189 18.36 3.58 -7.20
C VAL A 189 17.56 3.86 -5.93
N MET A 190 16.70 2.94 -5.55
CA MET A 190 15.86 3.02 -4.35
C MET A 190 16.32 2.02 -3.29
N ILE A 191 16.65 2.50 -2.09
CA ILE A 191 17.16 1.69 -0.98
C ILE A 191 16.35 1.97 0.29
N GLY A 192 15.55 1.02 0.76
CA GLY A 192 14.75 1.16 1.99
C GLY A 192 15.61 1.18 3.25
N ASN A 193 16.49 0.17 3.39
CA ASN A 193 17.32 -0.15 4.56
C ASN A 193 16.56 -0.94 5.64
N ASP A 194 16.36 -0.44 6.86
CA ASP A 194 15.66 -1.22 7.90
C ASP A 194 14.24 -0.66 8.02
N GLY A 195 13.22 -1.49 8.16
CA GLY A 195 11.83 -1.02 8.23
C GLY A 195 10.96 -1.84 7.29
N ASN A 196 9.65 -1.64 7.34
CA ASN A 196 8.77 -2.18 6.29
C ASN A 196 8.58 -1.10 5.24
N ASP A 197 9.36 -1.16 4.18
CA ASP A 197 9.46 -0.10 3.19
C ASP A 197 8.53 -0.36 2.00
N ARG A 198 8.08 0.73 1.37
CA ARG A 198 7.30 0.70 0.14
C ARG A 198 8.05 1.44 -0.96
N LEU A 199 8.42 0.73 -2.03
CA LEU A 199 9.15 1.27 -3.16
C LEU A 199 8.25 1.25 -4.38
N ILE A 200 7.90 2.43 -4.90
CA ILE A 200 6.82 2.61 -5.86
C ILE A 200 7.41 2.99 -7.22
N TRP A 201 7.01 2.23 -8.22
CA TRP A 201 7.20 2.52 -9.63
C TRP A 201 5.88 2.91 -10.27
N ASN A 202 5.84 3.98 -11.07
CA ASN A 202 4.65 4.45 -11.76
C ASN A 202 4.84 4.49 -13.28
N ASN A 203 3.74 4.34 -14.03
CA ASN A 203 3.81 4.38 -15.48
C ASN A 203 4.40 5.70 -16.01
N GLY A 204 5.47 5.56 -16.78
CA GLY A 204 6.27 6.68 -17.30
C GLY A 204 7.63 6.82 -16.64
N ASP A 205 7.85 6.10 -15.54
CA ASP A 205 9.16 5.92 -14.89
C ASP A 205 10.07 5.03 -15.77
N GLY A 206 11.36 4.96 -15.43
CA GLY A 206 12.33 4.19 -16.20
C GLY A 206 12.71 2.86 -15.56
N SER A 207 13.92 2.37 -15.84
CA SER A 207 14.42 1.10 -15.31
C SER A 207 15.19 1.34 -14.01
N ASP A 208 14.75 0.72 -12.92
CA ASP A 208 15.26 1.03 -11.58
C ASP A 208 15.97 -0.15 -10.91
N GLN A 209 16.83 0.19 -9.96
CA GLN A 209 17.43 -0.75 -9.02
C GLN A 209 16.81 -0.57 -7.64
N ILE A 210 16.27 -1.65 -7.10
CA ILE A 210 15.57 -1.65 -5.82
C ILE A 210 16.29 -2.57 -4.83
N ASP A 211 16.41 -2.09 -3.60
CA ASP A 211 16.83 -2.84 -2.42
C ASP A 211 15.90 -2.48 -1.25
N GLY A 212 14.96 -3.37 -0.88
CA GLY A 212 14.08 -3.13 0.27
C GLY A 212 14.89 -3.09 1.56
N GLY A 213 15.56 -4.20 1.85
CA GLY A 213 16.57 -4.28 2.90
C GLY A 213 16.16 -5.26 4.00
N ASN A 214 16.14 -4.82 5.25
CA ASN A 214 15.68 -5.63 6.37
C ASN A 214 14.26 -5.20 6.76
N GLY A 215 13.32 -6.13 6.63
CA GLY A 215 11.97 -5.93 7.10
C GLY A 215 11.02 -6.74 6.26
N PHE A 216 9.83 -6.21 6.05
CA PHE A 216 8.85 -6.76 5.14
C PHE A 216 8.50 -5.70 4.11
N ASP A 217 9.20 -5.77 2.98
CA ASP A 217 9.26 -4.69 2.00
C ASP A 217 8.37 -4.99 0.80
N THR A 218 7.74 -3.94 0.26
CA THR A 218 6.83 -4.02 -0.88
C THR A 218 7.35 -3.20 -2.04
N VAL A 219 7.49 -3.83 -3.20
CA VAL A 219 7.60 -3.15 -4.49
C VAL A 219 6.20 -3.01 -5.08
N GLU A 220 5.76 -1.77 -5.27
CA GLU A 220 4.50 -1.42 -5.93
C GLU A 220 4.78 -0.99 -7.38
N VAL A 221 4.01 -1.54 -8.31
CA VAL A 221 4.05 -1.21 -9.74
C VAL A 221 2.67 -0.74 -10.16
N ASN A 222 2.58 0.54 -10.55
CA ASN A 222 1.34 1.16 -11.03
C ASN A 222 1.41 1.43 -12.53
N ASP A 223 0.58 0.75 -13.31
CA ASP A 223 0.71 0.73 -14.75
C ASP A 223 -0.15 1.77 -15.51
N ALA A 224 -0.20 1.66 -16.84
CA ALA A 224 -0.96 2.47 -17.75
C ALA A 224 -2.46 2.20 -17.64
N ALA A 225 -3.24 3.26 -17.43
CA ALA A 225 -4.68 3.19 -17.18
C ALA A 225 -5.57 2.48 -18.22
N THR A 226 -5.07 2.13 -19.42
CA THR A 226 -5.92 1.65 -20.54
C THR A 226 -5.20 0.73 -21.53
N ALA A 227 -3.92 0.43 -21.31
CA ALA A 227 -3.13 -0.34 -22.27
C ALA A 227 -2.99 -1.78 -21.75
N GLY A 228 -3.00 -2.77 -22.64
CA GLY A 228 -2.75 -4.15 -22.25
C GLY A 228 -1.26 -4.41 -22.18
N ASP A 229 -0.71 -4.42 -20.98
CA ASP A 229 0.70 -4.57 -20.67
C ASP A 229 1.09 -6.05 -20.54
N GLN A 230 2.35 -6.35 -20.87
CA GLN A 230 2.89 -7.69 -20.84
C GLN A 230 4.10 -7.73 -19.92
N PHE A 231 3.94 -8.38 -18.78
CA PHE A 231 4.92 -8.47 -17.71
C PHE A 231 5.51 -9.87 -17.57
N ALA A 232 6.77 -9.91 -17.16
CA ALA A 232 7.41 -11.12 -16.68
C ALA A 232 8.17 -10.84 -15.38
N LEU A 233 7.97 -11.70 -14.39
CA LEU A 233 8.74 -11.71 -13.15
C LEU A 233 9.67 -12.92 -13.14
N ASN A 234 10.97 -12.64 -13.20
CA ASN A 234 12.05 -13.61 -13.30
C ASN A 234 12.98 -13.54 -12.09
N GLN A 235 13.87 -14.51 -11.93
CA GLN A 235 14.99 -14.41 -10.98
C GLN A 235 16.34 -14.30 -11.70
N ASN A 236 17.27 -13.55 -11.10
CA ASN A 236 18.69 -13.52 -11.43
C ASN A 236 19.52 -13.63 -10.14
N GLY A 237 19.86 -14.87 -9.76
CA GLY A 237 20.47 -15.14 -8.46
C GLY A 237 19.46 -14.84 -7.34
N ASN A 238 19.82 -13.98 -6.40
CA ASN A 238 18.93 -13.55 -5.32
C ASN A 238 18.07 -12.33 -5.65
N ARG A 239 18.13 -11.83 -6.89
CA ARG A 239 17.37 -10.66 -7.34
C ARG A 239 16.14 -11.10 -8.14
N ALA A 240 15.01 -10.46 -7.88
CA ALA A 240 13.80 -10.55 -8.67
C ALA A 240 13.83 -9.48 -9.78
N ILE A 241 13.54 -9.87 -11.01
CA ILE A 241 13.60 -9.04 -12.21
C ILE A 241 12.19 -8.91 -12.76
N PHE A 242 11.57 -7.74 -12.60
CA PHE A 242 10.25 -7.44 -13.15
C PHE A 242 10.42 -6.66 -14.45
N ASP A 243 10.03 -7.25 -15.57
CA ASP A 243 10.18 -6.68 -16.90
C ASP A 243 8.82 -6.37 -17.53
N ARG A 244 8.70 -5.22 -18.19
CA ARG A 244 7.68 -5.00 -19.21
C ARG A 244 8.21 -5.36 -20.60
N LEU A 245 7.50 -6.24 -21.29
CA LEU A 245 7.90 -6.85 -22.56
C LEU A 245 7.30 -6.16 -23.79
N ASN A 246 6.25 -5.36 -23.61
CA ASN A 246 5.61 -4.58 -24.66
C ASN A 246 5.68 -3.07 -24.36
N LEU A 247 5.03 -2.25 -25.20
CA LEU A 247 5.03 -0.79 -25.11
C LEU A 247 6.43 -0.19 -24.98
N VAL A 248 6.69 0.58 -23.92
CA VAL A 248 8.03 1.09 -23.56
C VAL A 248 8.61 0.12 -22.52
N PRO A 249 9.59 -0.71 -22.87
CA PRO A 249 10.16 -1.66 -21.94
C PRO A 249 10.85 -0.97 -20.77
N PHE A 250 10.68 -1.53 -19.57
CA PHE A 250 11.44 -1.20 -18.37
C PHE A 250 11.77 -2.48 -17.61
N THR A 251 12.69 -2.36 -16.65
CA THR A 251 13.12 -3.45 -15.78
C THR A 251 13.26 -2.90 -14.37
N LEU A 252 12.65 -3.57 -13.39
CA LEU A 252 12.97 -3.39 -11.98
C LEU A 252 13.89 -4.51 -11.54
N ASP A 253 15.13 -4.18 -11.28
CA ASP A 253 16.12 -5.10 -10.74
C ASP A 253 16.06 -4.99 -9.21
N THR A 254 15.38 -5.94 -8.56
CA THR A 254 14.96 -5.87 -7.15
C THR A 254 15.69 -6.90 -6.29
N GLN A 255 16.16 -6.51 -5.12
CA GLN A 255 16.60 -7.42 -4.06
C GLN A 255 15.92 -7.09 -2.74
N ASN A 256 15.88 -8.08 -1.83
CA ASN A 256 15.37 -7.91 -0.46
C ASN A 256 13.97 -7.26 -0.42
N ALA A 257 13.05 -7.75 -1.24
CA ALA A 257 11.65 -7.39 -1.19
C ALA A 257 10.79 -8.65 -1.10
N GLU A 258 9.87 -8.69 -0.15
CA GLU A 258 9.02 -9.83 0.13
C GLU A 258 7.72 -9.79 -0.69
N VAL A 259 7.27 -8.61 -1.10
CA VAL A 259 6.01 -8.42 -1.82
C VAL A 259 6.23 -7.68 -3.14
N PHE A 260 5.65 -8.22 -4.20
CA PHE A 260 5.35 -7.46 -5.42
C PHE A 260 3.85 -7.17 -5.47
N GLU A 261 3.47 -5.91 -5.54
CA GLU A 261 2.10 -5.43 -5.73
C GLU A 261 1.99 -4.78 -7.12
N ILE A 262 1.21 -5.38 -7.99
CA ILE A 262 1.14 -5.03 -9.42
C ILE A 262 -0.29 -4.59 -9.73
N ASN A 263 -0.45 -3.33 -10.09
CA ASN A 263 -1.73 -2.68 -10.37
C ASN A 263 -1.80 -2.36 -11.87
N ALA A 264 -2.39 -3.26 -12.66
CA ALA A 264 -2.46 -3.16 -14.12
C ALA A 264 -3.59 -2.25 -14.62
N THR A 265 -4.64 -2.08 -13.80
CA THR A 265 -5.74 -1.11 -13.93
C THR A 265 -6.69 -1.31 -15.11
N GLY A 266 -6.22 -1.33 -16.36
CA GLY A 266 -7.11 -1.61 -17.48
C GLY A 266 -6.40 -1.74 -18.81
N GLY A 267 -6.96 -2.56 -19.69
CA GLY A 267 -6.24 -3.18 -20.79
C GLY A 267 -6.39 -4.70 -20.69
N ASP A 268 -5.97 -5.43 -21.72
CA ASP A 268 -5.83 -6.88 -21.60
C ASP A 268 -4.40 -7.17 -21.13
N ASP A 269 -4.22 -7.31 -19.82
CA ASP A 269 -2.91 -7.39 -19.17
C ASP A 269 -2.44 -8.84 -19.03
N SER A 270 -1.12 -9.05 -19.02
CA SER A 270 -0.55 -10.38 -18.79
C SER A 270 0.65 -10.36 -17.88
N LEU A 271 0.70 -11.28 -16.92
CA LEU A 271 1.81 -11.48 -15.99
C LEU A 271 2.26 -12.93 -16.00
N VAL A 272 3.49 -13.18 -16.43
CA VAL A 272 4.15 -14.49 -16.30
C VAL A 272 5.10 -14.48 -15.12
N ILE A 273 4.92 -15.40 -14.17
CA ILE A 273 5.75 -15.53 -12.98
C ILE A 273 6.57 -16.81 -13.10
N ASN A 274 7.88 -16.65 -13.23
CA ASN A 274 8.83 -17.76 -13.33
C ASN A 274 9.35 -18.17 -11.93
N ASP A 275 10.29 -19.11 -11.90
CA ASP A 275 10.91 -19.56 -10.66
C ASP A 275 11.55 -18.38 -9.90
N LEU A 276 11.15 -18.20 -8.64
CA LEU A 276 11.62 -17.18 -7.70
C LEU A 276 12.28 -17.79 -6.45
N SER A 277 12.55 -19.11 -6.45
CA SER A 277 13.04 -19.86 -5.28
C SER A 277 14.37 -19.38 -4.70
N SER A 278 15.15 -18.61 -5.45
CA SER A 278 16.41 -18.01 -4.96
C SER A 278 16.26 -16.58 -4.46
N THR A 279 15.06 -16.00 -4.57
CA THR A 279 14.73 -14.63 -4.16
C THR A 279 14.00 -14.62 -2.79
N PRO A 280 13.93 -13.47 -2.10
CA PRO A 280 13.18 -13.34 -0.85
C PRO A 280 11.65 -13.15 -1.04
N VAL A 281 11.16 -13.13 -2.28
CA VAL A 281 9.74 -12.89 -2.57
C VAL A 281 8.87 -13.97 -1.93
N GLN A 282 7.85 -13.55 -1.20
CA GLN A 282 6.91 -14.40 -0.46
C GLN A 282 5.46 -14.27 -0.96
N LEU A 283 5.12 -13.12 -1.54
CA LEU A 283 3.78 -12.83 -2.04
C LEU A 283 3.83 -12.00 -3.32
N ILE A 284 3.00 -12.38 -4.29
CA ILE A 284 2.70 -11.57 -5.46
C ILE A 284 1.23 -11.20 -5.40
N GLN A 285 0.93 -9.91 -5.48
CA GLN A 285 -0.42 -9.36 -5.58
C GLN A 285 -0.59 -8.78 -6.97
N PHE A 286 -1.57 -9.25 -7.71
CA PHE A 286 -1.92 -8.76 -9.03
C PHE A 286 -3.37 -8.27 -9.04
N SER A 287 -3.58 -7.04 -9.52
CA SER A 287 -4.89 -6.47 -9.77
C SER A 287 -4.99 -6.14 -11.27
N GLY A 288 -5.75 -6.95 -12.01
CA GLY A 288 -5.94 -6.84 -13.46
C GLY A 288 -6.71 -5.58 -13.83
N GLY A 289 -7.98 -5.49 -13.44
CA GLY A 289 -8.77 -4.27 -13.57
C GLY A 289 -9.80 -4.38 -14.68
N GLU A 290 -9.86 -3.46 -15.64
CA GLU A 290 -10.76 -3.59 -16.79
C GLU A 290 -10.07 -4.29 -17.97
N GLY A 291 -10.62 -5.38 -18.49
CA GLY A 291 -10.11 -6.08 -19.68
C GLY A 291 -9.94 -7.56 -19.40
N ASN A 292 -9.43 -8.29 -20.39
CA ASN A 292 -9.26 -9.73 -20.28
C ASN A 292 -7.83 -10.06 -19.84
N ASP A 293 -7.64 -10.26 -18.55
CA ASP A 293 -6.33 -10.35 -17.94
C ASP A 293 -5.84 -11.78 -17.82
N THR A 294 -4.52 -11.97 -17.81
CA THR A 294 -3.89 -13.28 -17.72
C THR A 294 -2.77 -13.30 -16.68
N VAL A 295 -2.84 -14.23 -15.72
CA VAL A 295 -1.74 -14.54 -14.79
C VAL A 295 -1.31 -15.99 -14.97
N ASP A 296 -0.01 -16.23 -15.13
CA ASP A 296 0.61 -17.57 -15.16
C ASP A 296 1.66 -17.70 -14.06
N GLY A 297 1.24 -18.26 -12.91
CA GLY A 297 2.07 -18.60 -11.76
C GLY A 297 2.67 -20.00 -11.77
N SER A 298 2.45 -20.78 -12.84
CA SER A 298 2.67 -22.23 -12.82
C SER A 298 4.13 -22.68 -12.58
N ASN A 299 5.09 -21.76 -12.70
CA ASN A 299 6.52 -22.03 -12.57
C ASN A 299 7.14 -21.55 -11.23
N THR A 300 6.33 -21.12 -10.26
CA THR A 300 6.81 -20.68 -8.94
C THR A 300 6.15 -21.46 -7.78
N ALA A 301 6.66 -21.23 -6.58
CA ALA A 301 6.09 -21.70 -5.31
C ALA A 301 5.72 -20.54 -4.37
N VAL A 302 5.84 -19.30 -4.87
CA VAL A 302 5.46 -18.08 -4.16
C VAL A 302 3.94 -17.98 -4.13
N ASN A 303 3.36 -17.60 -3.00
CA ASN A 303 1.90 -17.41 -2.91
C ASN A 303 1.47 -16.25 -3.81
N ILE A 304 0.35 -16.42 -4.50
CA ILE A 304 -0.22 -15.44 -5.43
C ILE A 304 -1.60 -15.04 -4.92
N PHE A 305 -1.83 -13.74 -4.80
CA PHE A 305 -3.16 -13.15 -4.80
C PHE A 305 -3.38 -12.52 -6.16
N ALA A 306 -4.36 -12.98 -6.93
CA ALA A 306 -4.71 -12.42 -8.22
C ALA A 306 -6.19 -12.06 -8.26
N ASP A 307 -6.50 -10.80 -8.53
CA ASP A 307 -7.83 -10.31 -8.83
C ASP A 307 -7.90 -9.90 -10.30
N GLY A 308 -8.70 -10.62 -11.10
CA GLY A 308 -8.90 -10.34 -12.51
C GLY A 308 -9.66 -9.03 -12.75
N GLY A 309 -10.59 -8.67 -11.86
CA GLY A 309 -11.38 -7.46 -12.03
C GLY A 309 -12.58 -7.68 -12.95
N ALA A 310 -12.59 -7.08 -14.14
CA ALA A 310 -13.71 -7.05 -15.05
C ALA A 310 -13.29 -7.43 -16.47
N GLY A 311 -13.74 -8.58 -16.94
CA GLY A 311 -13.48 -9.12 -18.26
C GLY A 311 -13.45 -10.64 -18.20
N ASP A 312 -13.04 -11.28 -19.29
CA ASP A 312 -12.90 -12.74 -19.30
C ASP A 312 -11.45 -13.10 -18.94
N ASP A 313 -11.19 -13.36 -17.65
CA ASP A 313 -9.83 -13.49 -17.13
C ASP A 313 -9.31 -14.94 -17.09
N LEU A 314 -8.00 -15.12 -17.23
CA LEU A 314 -7.30 -16.40 -17.12
C LEU A 314 -6.27 -16.33 -15.99
N LEU A 315 -6.61 -16.86 -14.80
CA LEU A 315 -5.74 -16.81 -13.63
C LEU A 315 -5.23 -18.21 -13.28
N THR A 316 -3.92 -18.40 -13.41
CA THR A 316 -3.22 -19.61 -12.95
C THR A 316 -2.33 -19.25 -11.77
N GLY A 317 -2.61 -19.86 -10.61
CA GLY A 317 -1.77 -19.83 -9.43
C GLY A 317 -0.49 -20.65 -9.60
N SER A 318 0.10 -21.02 -8.48
CA SER A 318 1.44 -21.54 -8.34
C SER A 318 1.43 -22.93 -7.68
N SER A 319 2.52 -23.27 -6.98
CA SER A 319 2.54 -24.40 -6.05
C SER A 319 2.47 -23.98 -4.57
N GLY A 320 2.28 -22.68 -4.32
CA GLY A 320 2.05 -22.05 -3.02
C GLY A 320 0.59 -22.17 -2.59
N ASN A 321 0.14 -21.37 -1.60
CA ASN A 321 -1.29 -21.30 -1.26
C ASN A 321 -1.84 -20.01 -1.86
N ASP A 322 -2.57 -20.15 -2.96
CA ASP A 322 -2.95 -19.00 -3.78
C ASP A 322 -4.38 -18.52 -3.46
N THR A 323 -4.67 -17.27 -3.80
CA THR A 323 -6.03 -16.71 -3.77
C THR A 323 -6.35 -16.10 -5.13
N LEU A 324 -7.33 -16.65 -5.82
CA LEU A 324 -7.74 -16.24 -7.15
C LEU A 324 -9.16 -15.68 -7.12
N VAL A 325 -9.30 -14.43 -7.51
CA VAL A 325 -10.57 -13.72 -7.64
C VAL A 325 -10.82 -13.48 -9.13
N GLY A 326 -11.81 -14.17 -9.71
CA GLY A 326 -12.12 -14.00 -11.13
C GLY A 326 -12.77 -12.65 -11.44
N GLY A 327 -13.58 -12.12 -10.53
CA GLY A 327 -14.30 -10.87 -10.77
C GLY A 327 -15.50 -11.01 -11.72
N ALA A 328 -15.80 -9.96 -12.48
CA ALA A 328 -16.93 -9.92 -13.43
C ALA A 328 -16.50 -10.42 -14.81
N GLY A 329 -17.38 -11.10 -15.56
CA GLY A 329 -17.04 -11.70 -16.87
C GLY A 329 -16.67 -13.18 -16.72
N VAL A 330 -16.42 -13.88 -17.83
CA VAL A 330 -16.27 -15.35 -17.84
C VAL A 330 -14.83 -15.76 -17.60
N ASN A 331 -14.56 -16.23 -16.37
CA ASN A 331 -13.19 -16.46 -15.94
C ASN A 331 -12.77 -17.92 -16.02
N THR A 332 -11.47 -18.16 -16.20
CA THR A 332 -10.84 -19.48 -16.10
C THR A 332 -9.79 -19.43 -15.00
N LEU A 333 -9.99 -20.20 -13.93
CA LEU A 333 -9.11 -20.21 -12.77
C LEU A 333 -8.47 -21.60 -12.58
N ARG A 334 -7.18 -21.60 -12.25
CA ARG A 334 -6.39 -22.78 -11.93
C ARG A 334 -5.56 -22.48 -10.69
N GLY A 335 -5.78 -23.19 -9.60
CA GLY A 335 -5.07 -22.98 -8.34
C GLY A 335 -3.62 -23.45 -8.44
N GLY A 336 -3.45 -24.67 -8.94
CA GLY A 336 -2.16 -25.35 -9.00
C GLY A 336 -2.02 -26.36 -7.87
N LEU A 337 -0.88 -26.38 -7.18
CA LEU A 337 -0.69 -27.20 -5.98
C LEU A 337 -0.79 -26.29 -4.75
N GLY A 338 -1.13 -26.85 -3.60
CA GLY A 338 -1.22 -26.11 -2.34
C GLY A 338 -2.68 -25.99 -1.91
N ASN A 339 -2.95 -25.23 -0.85
CA ASN A 339 -4.32 -25.01 -0.38
C ASN A 339 -4.82 -23.69 -0.97
N ASP A 340 -5.45 -23.78 -2.13
CA ASP A 340 -5.82 -22.60 -2.89
C ASP A 340 -7.19 -22.07 -2.47
N ARG A 341 -7.44 -20.80 -2.74
CA ARG A 341 -8.70 -20.14 -2.45
C ARG A 341 -9.24 -19.50 -3.72
N PHE A 342 -10.37 -19.99 -4.20
CA PHE A 342 -11.11 -19.37 -5.29
C PHE A 342 -12.20 -18.49 -4.69
N VAL A 343 -12.20 -17.19 -5.00
CA VAL A 343 -13.19 -16.23 -4.50
C VAL A 343 -14.01 -15.73 -5.67
N TYR A 344 -15.33 -15.84 -5.54
CA TYR A 344 -16.27 -15.29 -6.48
C TYR A 344 -16.93 -14.04 -5.88
N GLY A 345 -16.75 -12.89 -6.53
CA GLY A 345 -17.33 -11.60 -6.14
C GLY A 345 -17.99 -10.92 -7.33
N GLY A 346 -19.33 -11.01 -7.46
CA GLY A 346 -20.02 -10.49 -8.64
C GLY A 346 -21.53 -10.31 -8.47
N SER A 347 -22.10 -9.35 -9.22
CA SER A 347 -23.52 -8.96 -9.19
C SER A 347 -24.32 -9.42 -10.43
N ALA A 348 -23.72 -10.23 -11.32
CA ALA A 348 -24.40 -10.75 -12.50
C ALA A 348 -23.97 -12.19 -12.79
N ILE A 349 -24.92 -12.98 -13.27
CA ILE A 349 -24.71 -14.35 -13.75
C ILE A 349 -23.84 -14.29 -15.02
N ASN A 350 -22.59 -14.77 -14.94
CA ASN A 350 -21.74 -14.95 -16.11
C ASN A 350 -22.30 -16.10 -16.97
N ASN A 351 -22.42 -15.90 -18.29
CA ASN A 351 -22.87 -16.94 -19.22
C ASN A 351 -22.03 -16.91 -20.51
N PRO A 352 -21.16 -17.91 -20.75
CA PRO A 352 -20.96 -19.12 -19.94
C PRO A 352 -20.40 -18.86 -18.53
N PRO A 353 -20.49 -19.85 -17.63
CA PRO A 353 -19.97 -19.76 -16.26
C PRO A 353 -18.46 -19.67 -16.16
N ASP A 354 -17.96 -19.18 -15.01
CA ASP A 354 -16.55 -19.30 -14.65
C ASP A 354 -16.15 -20.78 -14.55
N GLU A 355 -14.90 -21.09 -14.91
CA GLU A 355 -14.36 -22.44 -14.98
C GLU A 355 -13.18 -22.62 -14.01
N LEU A 356 -13.30 -23.57 -13.07
CA LEU A 356 -12.19 -23.97 -12.20
C LEU A 356 -11.60 -25.30 -12.71
N LEU A 357 -10.31 -25.29 -13.03
CA LEU A 357 -9.68 -26.40 -13.76
C LEU A 357 -9.16 -27.54 -12.86
N ASP A 358 -8.72 -27.25 -11.64
CA ASP A 358 -8.00 -28.20 -10.79
C ASP A 358 -8.36 -28.17 -9.30
N TYR A 359 -9.54 -27.66 -8.96
CA TYR A 359 -10.05 -27.66 -7.58
C TYR A 359 -9.96 -29.04 -6.92
N GLU A 360 -9.16 -29.15 -5.84
CA GLU A 360 -8.96 -30.36 -5.04
C GLU A 360 -9.74 -30.31 -3.71
N ILE A 361 -10.58 -31.32 -3.49
CA ILE A 361 -11.45 -31.42 -2.32
C ILE A 361 -10.64 -31.66 -1.04
N GLY A 362 -10.97 -30.94 0.04
CA GLY A 362 -10.30 -31.06 1.33
C GLY A 362 -8.93 -30.38 1.41
N ILE A 363 -8.46 -29.82 0.29
CA ILE A 363 -7.24 -29.01 0.18
C ILE A 363 -7.65 -27.57 -0.15
N ASP A 364 -8.40 -27.39 -1.23
CA ASP A 364 -8.80 -26.07 -1.72
C ASP A 364 -10.09 -25.54 -1.08
N GLN A 365 -10.18 -24.22 -1.06
CA GLN A 365 -11.26 -23.44 -0.50
C GLN A 365 -12.02 -22.69 -1.59
N PHE A 366 -13.33 -22.64 -1.43
CA PHE A 366 -14.21 -21.89 -2.30
C PHE A 366 -15.00 -20.85 -1.48
N GLY A 367 -14.83 -19.57 -1.82
CA GLY A 367 -15.47 -18.43 -1.16
C GLY A 367 -16.45 -17.72 -2.08
N LEU A 368 -17.62 -17.36 -1.55
CA LEU A 368 -18.65 -16.60 -2.25
C LEU A 368 -18.89 -15.25 -1.56
N VAL A 369 -18.82 -14.17 -2.33
CA VAL A 369 -19.03 -12.79 -1.89
C VAL A 369 -20.12 -12.14 -2.75
N GLY A 370 -21.27 -11.80 -2.17
CA GLY A 370 -22.36 -11.14 -2.93
C GLY A 370 -23.77 -11.37 -2.39
N SER A 371 -24.74 -10.58 -2.89
CA SER A 371 -26.16 -10.66 -2.50
C SER A 371 -27.02 -11.60 -3.35
N GLU A 372 -26.50 -12.04 -4.49
CA GLU A 372 -27.12 -13.00 -5.39
C GLU A 372 -26.09 -14.11 -5.64
N LEU A 373 -26.38 -15.33 -5.18
CA LEU A 373 -25.48 -16.48 -5.35
C LEU A 373 -25.97 -17.29 -6.55
N GLY A 374 -25.55 -16.92 -7.76
CA GLY A 374 -25.80 -17.68 -8.99
C GLY A 374 -24.88 -18.90 -9.12
N ILE A 375 -24.90 -19.83 -8.15
CA ILE A 375 -24.00 -21.01 -8.11
C ILE A 375 -24.32 -22.04 -9.22
N SER A 376 -25.40 -21.85 -9.99
CA SER A 376 -25.64 -22.61 -11.23
C SER A 376 -24.51 -22.45 -12.25
N ASP A 377 -23.69 -21.42 -12.09
CA ASP A 377 -22.80 -20.90 -13.11
C ASP A 377 -21.32 -21.00 -12.71
N ILE A 378 -20.92 -22.12 -12.10
CA ILE A 378 -19.50 -22.51 -11.93
C ILE A 378 -19.30 -23.92 -12.45
N ARG A 379 -18.34 -24.09 -13.36
CA ARG A 379 -17.98 -25.40 -13.91
C ARG A 379 -16.65 -25.88 -13.33
N LEU A 380 -16.68 -27.03 -12.66
CA LEU A 380 -15.46 -27.73 -12.22
C LEU A 380 -15.10 -28.79 -13.27
N GLN A 381 -13.87 -28.75 -13.82
CA GLN A 381 -13.45 -29.74 -14.83
C GLN A 381 -12.95 -31.06 -14.22
N ASN A 382 -12.37 -31.03 -13.02
CA ASN A 382 -11.82 -32.23 -12.34
C ASN A 382 -12.53 -32.62 -11.04
N GLY A 383 -13.58 -31.90 -10.63
CA GLY A 383 -14.53 -32.31 -9.60
C GLY A 383 -15.94 -32.43 -10.18
N ILE A 384 -16.74 -33.42 -9.77
CA ILE A 384 -18.16 -33.46 -10.20
C ILE A 384 -18.98 -32.52 -9.30
N SER A 385 -19.96 -31.82 -9.86
CA SER A 385 -20.82 -30.88 -9.10
C SER A 385 -21.53 -31.52 -7.88
N SER A 386 -21.68 -32.84 -7.88
CA SER A 386 -22.18 -33.62 -6.74
C SER A 386 -21.19 -33.75 -5.56
N GLU A 387 -19.90 -33.44 -5.74
CA GLU A 387 -18.85 -33.56 -4.72
C GLU A 387 -18.70 -32.32 -3.83
N ILE A 388 -19.14 -31.14 -4.29
CA ILE A 388 -19.36 -29.96 -3.43
C ILE A 388 -20.37 -30.29 -2.31
N ALA A 389 -21.25 -31.27 -2.55
CA ALA A 389 -22.25 -31.75 -1.62
C ALA A 389 -21.90 -33.07 -0.91
N ALA A 390 -20.77 -33.73 -1.23
CA ALA A 390 -20.51 -35.10 -0.79
C ALA A 390 -19.47 -35.27 0.30
N ASP A 391 -18.37 -34.51 0.35
CA ASP A 391 -17.30 -34.78 1.32
C ASP A 391 -16.64 -33.50 1.85
N GLY A 392 -17.01 -33.09 3.08
CA GLY A 392 -16.15 -32.33 3.98
C GLY A 392 -15.83 -30.85 3.69
N ASN A 393 -16.15 -30.31 2.52
CA ASN A 393 -15.84 -28.91 2.20
C ASN A 393 -16.78 -27.94 2.91
N VAL A 394 -16.20 -26.99 3.64
CA VAL A 394 -16.93 -25.84 4.16
C VAL A 394 -17.10 -24.83 3.03
N ILE A 395 -18.31 -24.74 2.48
CA ILE A 395 -18.72 -23.57 1.70
C ILE A 395 -18.86 -22.41 2.69
N VAL A 396 -18.07 -21.34 2.51
CA VAL A 396 -18.14 -20.13 3.34
C VAL A 396 -18.97 -19.06 2.63
N LEU A 397 -20.14 -18.75 3.18
CA LEU A 397 -21.04 -17.72 2.65
C LEU A 397 -20.81 -16.40 3.38
N GLN A 398 -20.54 -15.33 2.63
CA GLN A 398 -20.32 -13.99 3.17
C GLN A 398 -21.38 -12.99 2.63
N ASN A 399 -22.13 -12.38 3.57
CA ASN A 399 -23.25 -11.41 3.51
C ASN A 399 -23.70 -10.74 2.18
N PRO A 400 -25.02 -10.42 2.00
CA PRO A 400 -25.98 -9.84 2.98
C PRO A 400 -27.37 -10.51 3.01
N PHE A 401 -27.45 -11.77 3.44
CA PHE A 401 -28.74 -12.41 3.68
C PHE A 401 -29.31 -12.02 5.05
N ALA A 402 -30.63 -11.84 5.17
CA ALA A 402 -31.27 -11.46 6.44
C ALA A 402 -31.10 -12.51 7.56
N ASN A 403 -30.84 -13.77 7.19
CA ASN A 403 -30.55 -14.87 8.07
C ASN A 403 -30.00 -16.05 7.24
N ALA A 404 -29.53 -17.09 7.93
CA ALA A 404 -29.07 -18.33 7.29
C ALA A 404 -30.13 -18.92 6.34
N GLY A 405 -31.42 -18.86 6.72
CA GLY A 405 -32.58 -19.30 5.92
C GLY A 405 -32.60 -18.70 4.52
N ALA A 406 -32.49 -17.38 4.43
CA ALA A 406 -32.45 -16.67 3.15
C ALA A 406 -31.21 -17.01 2.31
N ALA A 407 -30.07 -17.30 2.96
CA ALA A 407 -28.87 -17.76 2.26
C ALA A 407 -29.06 -19.19 1.70
N ALA A 408 -29.69 -20.10 2.45
CA ALA A 408 -30.04 -21.43 1.96
C ALA A 408 -31.05 -21.40 0.83
N ASP A 409 -32.07 -20.53 0.91
CA ASP A 409 -33.07 -20.42 -0.14
C ASP A 409 -32.44 -19.95 -1.47
N ALA A 410 -31.49 -19.02 -1.40
CA ALA A 410 -30.71 -18.60 -2.56
C ALA A 410 -29.86 -19.74 -3.14
N ILE A 411 -29.24 -20.56 -2.28
CA ILE A 411 -28.47 -21.73 -2.70
C ILE A 411 -29.37 -22.81 -3.33
N ALA A 412 -30.49 -23.12 -2.68
CA ALA A 412 -31.45 -24.14 -3.08
C ALA A 412 -32.17 -23.80 -4.40
N ALA A 413 -32.18 -22.52 -4.79
CA ALA A 413 -32.70 -22.07 -6.07
C ALA A 413 -31.80 -22.45 -7.27
N ASN A 414 -30.55 -22.86 -7.04
CA ASN A 414 -29.59 -23.17 -8.10
C ASN A 414 -29.67 -24.63 -8.63
N ASP A 415 -30.56 -25.49 -8.09
CA ASP A 415 -30.82 -26.89 -8.49
C ASP A 415 -29.57 -27.84 -8.61
N ALA A 416 -28.35 -27.34 -8.34
CA ALA A 416 -27.07 -28.03 -8.53
C ALA A 416 -26.46 -28.58 -7.23
N ILE A 417 -26.90 -28.09 -6.06
CA ILE A 417 -26.44 -28.61 -4.76
C ILE A 417 -27.31 -29.80 -4.36
N THR A 418 -26.75 -30.99 -4.55
CA THR A 418 -27.50 -32.26 -4.40
C THR A 418 -27.95 -32.52 -2.96
N SER A 419 -28.97 -33.37 -2.82
CA SER A 419 -29.61 -33.81 -1.57
C SER A 419 -28.76 -34.69 -0.65
N ASN A 420 -27.43 -34.71 -0.82
CA ASN A 420 -26.53 -35.52 0.01
C ASN A 420 -26.08 -34.75 1.27
N ALA A 421 -25.84 -35.50 2.35
CA ALA A 421 -25.59 -34.94 3.67
C ALA A 421 -24.15 -34.37 3.80
N GLY A 422 -24.06 -33.07 4.08
CA GLY A 422 -22.85 -32.27 4.28
C GLY A 422 -23.14 -31.07 5.19
N ALA A 423 -22.19 -30.14 5.35
CA ALA A 423 -22.37 -28.94 6.16
C ALA A 423 -21.65 -27.71 5.55
N PHE A 424 -22.21 -26.51 5.73
CA PHE A 424 -21.62 -25.25 5.28
C PHE A 424 -21.51 -24.24 6.42
N ILE A 425 -20.64 -23.24 6.27
CA ILE A 425 -20.49 -22.15 7.24
C ILE A 425 -21.10 -20.86 6.66
N TYR A 426 -22.04 -20.28 7.41
CA TYR A 426 -22.66 -19.00 7.09
C TYR A 426 -22.14 -17.90 8.01
N HIS A 427 -21.57 -16.84 7.45
CA HIS A 427 -21.18 -15.63 8.17
C HIS A 427 -22.07 -14.45 7.80
N ASN A 428 -22.65 -13.81 8.82
CA ASN A 428 -23.38 -12.55 8.67
C ASN A 428 -22.69 -11.45 9.49
N PHE A 429 -21.96 -10.59 8.78
CA PHE A 429 -21.22 -9.47 9.39
C PHE A 429 -22.13 -8.38 9.97
N ASN A 430 -23.31 -8.16 9.38
CA ASN A 430 -24.29 -7.18 9.86
C ASN A 430 -24.90 -7.58 11.21
N LEU A 431 -25.04 -8.88 11.43
CA LEU A 431 -25.62 -9.44 12.65
C LEU A 431 -24.55 -9.97 13.63
N GLY A 432 -23.27 -10.00 13.22
CA GLY A 432 -22.17 -10.54 14.02
C GLY A 432 -22.29 -12.03 14.33
N ILE A 433 -22.81 -12.84 13.40
CA ILE A 433 -23.02 -14.29 13.64
C ILE A 433 -22.30 -15.16 12.61
N SER A 434 -21.78 -16.30 13.08
CA SER A 434 -21.20 -17.37 12.27
C SER A 434 -21.87 -18.70 12.64
N ARG A 435 -22.33 -19.48 11.66
CA ARG A 435 -23.13 -20.70 11.91
C ARG A 435 -22.69 -21.86 11.03
N LEU A 436 -22.60 -23.05 11.64
CA LEU A 436 -22.49 -24.31 10.91
C LEU A 436 -23.90 -24.79 10.59
N VAL A 437 -24.15 -25.13 9.35
CA VAL A 437 -25.48 -25.45 8.83
C VAL A 437 -25.43 -26.78 8.10
N ARG A 438 -26.47 -27.61 8.21
CA ARG A 438 -26.56 -28.84 7.40
C ARG A 438 -26.96 -28.55 5.96
N SER A 439 -26.33 -29.23 5.00
CA SER A 439 -26.70 -29.15 3.58
C SER A 439 -28.03 -29.84 3.27
N GLU A 440 -28.46 -30.84 4.06
CA GLU A 440 -29.75 -31.55 3.83
C GLU A 440 -30.97 -30.64 3.94
N ASP A 441 -30.85 -29.52 4.65
CA ASP A 441 -31.92 -28.52 4.76
C ASP A 441 -32.06 -27.65 3.50
N LEU A 442 -31.05 -27.61 2.63
CA LEU A 442 -31.11 -26.94 1.33
C LEU A 442 -32.14 -27.60 0.41
N ALA A 443 -32.28 -28.93 0.49
CA ALA A 443 -33.22 -29.69 -0.33
C ALA A 443 -34.70 -29.43 0.02
N ASN A 444 -34.98 -28.96 1.24
CA ASN A 444 -36.34 -28.84 1.77
C ASN A 444 -36.95 -27.42 1.63
N ARG A 445 -36.19 -26.44 1.11
CA ARG A 445 -36.63 -25.04 0.89
C ARG A 445 -37.37 -24.46 2.12
N GLY A 446 -36.86 -24.79 3.32
CA GLY A 446 -37.56 -24.65 4.59
C GLY A 446 -36.64 -24.22 5.74
N ALA A 447 -37.08 -24.44 6.98
CA ALA A 447 -36.31 -24.06 8.16
C ALA A 447 -34.98 -24.81 8.23
N ILE A 448 -33.89 -24.06 8.31
CA ILE A 448 -32.54 -24.59 8.42
C ILE A 448 -32.24 -25.11 9.83
N THR A 449 -31.60 -26.28 9.90
CA THR A 449 -30.91 -26.79 11.08
C THR A 449 -29.54 -26.14 11.22
N VAL A 450 -29.46 -25.19 12.15
CA VAL A 450 -28.17 -24.70 12.65
C VAL A 450 -27.59 -25.80 13.53
N LEU A 451 -26.47 -26.38 13.09
CA LEU A 451 -25.75 -27.41 13.82
C LEU A 451 -25.02 -26.83 15.03
N ALA A 452 -24.46 -25.65 14.85
CA ALA A 452 -23.67 -24.97 15.85
C ALA A 452 -23.56 -23.47 15.53
N ASN A 453 -23.42 -22.66 16.58
CA ASN A 453 -22.75 -21.38 16.40
C ASN A 453 -21.25 -21.63 16.36
N ILE A 454 -20.55 -20.84 15.56
CA ILE A 454 -19.11 -20.98 15.39
C ILE A 454 -18.44 -19.76 15.99
N ARG A 455 -17.43 -20.00 16.82
CA ARG A 455 -16.51 -18.97 17.29
C ARG A 455 -15.11 -19.27 16.79
N ASN A 456 -14.29 -18.24 16.59
CA ASN A 456 -12.85 -18.47 16.49
C ASN A 456 -12.29 -19.00 17.82
N GLN A 457 -11.04 -19.44 17.80
CA GLN A 457 -10.30 -19.80 19.02
C GLN A 457 -10.15 -18.64 20.03
N ALA A 458 -10.35 -17.39 19.62
CA ALA A 458 -10.39 -16.22 20.51
C ALA A 458 -11.76 -16.00 21.19
N GLY A 459 -12.80 -16.72 20.76
CA GLY A 459 -14.15 -16.67 21.32
C GLY A 459 -15.11 -15.65 20.67
N ASP A 460 -14.75 -15.07 19.53
CA ASP A 460 -15.54 -14.06 18.82
C ASP A 460 -16.54 -14.68 17.83
N GLU A 461 -17.71 -14.06 17.71
CA GLU A 461 -18.77 -14.40 16.75
C GLU A 461 -18.79 -13.37 15.60
N GLY A 462 -19.00 -13.81 14.34
CA GLY A 462 -19.18 -12.91 13.19
C GLY A 462 -17.91 -12.22 12.66
N ILE A 463 -16.92 -13.00 12.25
CA ILE A 463 -15.55 -12.52 12.00
C ILE A 463 -15.39 -11.80 10.66
N ALA A 464 -14.86 -10.58 10.67
CA ALA A 464 -14.29 -9.90 9.50
C ALA A 464 -12.77 -10.12 9.45
N ASN A 465 -12.21 -10.24 8.24
CA ASN A 465 -10.77 -10.18 7.94
C ASN A 465 -9.89 -11.18 8.70
N LEU A 466 -9.98 -12.47 8.35
CA LEU A 466 -8.93 -13.41 8.70
C LEU A 466 -7.97 -13.58 7.49
N PRO A 467 -6.66 -13.37 7.67
CA PRO A 467 -5.66 -13.57 6.62
C PRO A 467 -5.51 -15.06 6.24
N THR A 468 -5.96 -15.97 7.09
CA THR A 468 -6.04 -17.41 6.83
C THR A 468 -7.30 -17.98 7.48
N PHE A 469 -7.97 -18.92 6.81
CA PHE A 469 -9.13 -19.62 7.35
C PHE A 469 -8.85 -21.12 7.31
N SER A 470 -8.89 -21.79 8.46
CA SER A 470 -8.86 -23.25 8.56
C SER A 470 -10.06 -23.72 9.38
N ALA A 471 -10.60 -24.91 9.07
CA ALA A 471 -11.58 -25.58 9.93
C ALA A 471 -11.08 -25.74 11.38
N ASN A 472 -9.76 -25.72 11.61
CA ASN A 472 -9.15 -25.78 12.94
C ASN A 472 -9.18 -24.44 13.71
N ASP A 473 -9.42 -23.30 13.06
CA ASP A 473 -9.44 -21.97 13.69
C ASP A 473 -10.74 -21.71 14.46
N PHE A 474 -11.67 -22.67 14.38
CA PHE A 474 -13.03 -22.51 14.85
C PHE A 474 -13.43 -23.65 15.77
N VAL A 475 -14.23 -23.30 16.78
CA VAL A 475 -14.84 -24.27 17.69
C VAL A 475 -16.35 -24.23 17.57
N VAL A 476 -16.95 -25.42 17.54
CA VAL A 476 -18.40 -25.61 17.71
C VAL A 476 -18.76 -25.32 19.17
N VAL A 477 -19.66 -24.36 19.37
CA VAL A 477 -20.14 -23.94 20.71
C VAL A 477 -21.42 -24.64 21.08
#